data_AF-A0A139AW24-F1
#
_entry.id   AF-A0A139AW24-F1
#
_cell.length_a   1.000
_cell.length_b   1.000
_cell.length_c   1.000
_cell.angle_alpha   90.00
_cell.angle_beta   90.00
_cell.angle_gamma   90.00
#
_symmetry.space_group_name_H-M   'P 1'
#
loop_
_entity.id
_entity.type
_entity.pdbx_description
1 polymer ?
#
loop_
_entity_poly.entity_id
_entity_poly.type
_entity_poly.pdbx_seq_one_letter_code
_entity_poly.pdbx_strand_id
1 'polypeptide(L)'
;MGLDMYVFVVEPQDAIDDFTVRENDRNDPKLGKELHYWRKHHDLHGWIEQMYRRKGGRERSFNGTLVRITLEDLDQLERDIKARFLPPTTGFFFGNSPPNDESDKDDFEFISKARKTIQEGKAIYYMPSW
;
A
#
# COMPACT_ATOMS: atom_id res chain seq x y z
N MET A 1 -7.50 18.85 0.18
CA MET A 1 -7.15 17.60 -0.52
C MET A 1 -5.73 17.23 -0.13
N GLY A 2 -5.42 15.94 0.00
CA GLY A 2 -4.07 15.50 0.32
C GLY A 2 -3.99 13.98 0.36
N LEU A 3 -2.78 13.42 0.37
CA LEU A 3 -2.50 11.98 0.30
C LEU A 3 -3.12 11.15 1.44
N ASP A 4 -4.14 10.39 1.08
CA ASP A 4 -4.76 9.35 1.89
C ASP A 4 -4.32 7.98 1.35
N MET A 5 -3.90 7.08 2.23
CA MET A 5 -3.27 5.81 1.87
C MET A 5 -3.99 4.67 2.55
N TYR A 6 -4.61 3.78 1.77
CA TYR A 6 -5.41 2.69 2.32
C TYR A 6 -4.80 1.34 1.97
N VAL A 7 -4.94 0.38 2.88
CA VAL A 7 -4.75 -1.04 2.59
C VAL A 7 -6.01 -1.80 2.93
N PHE A 8 -6.52 -2.56 1.97
CA PHE A 8 -7.72 -3.37 2.13
C PHE A 8 -7.40 -4.86 2.11
N VAL A 9 -8.13 -5.62 2.92
CA VAL A 9 -8.15 -7.07 2.84
C VAL A 9 -9.06 -7.50 1.69
N VAL A 10 -8.62 -8.47 0.91
CA VAL A 10 -9.38 -9.05 -0.22
C VAL A 10 -9.40 -10.57 -0.06
N GLU A 11 -10.58 -11.15 -0.24
CA GLU A 11 -10.75 -12.61 -0.20
C GLU A 11 -10.01 -13.26 -1.38
N PRO A 12 -9.41 -14.44 -1.20
CA PRO A 12 -8.50 -15.03 -2.19
C PRO A 12 -9.14 -15.24 -3.57
N GLN A 13 -10.43 -15.59 -3.62
CA GLN A 13 -11.17 -15.76 -4.88
C GLN A 13 -11.44 -14.45 -5.65
N ASP A 14 -11.31 -13.31 -4.98
CA ASP A 14 -11.53 -11.98 -5.55
C ASP A 14 -10.21 -11.28 -5.91
N ALA A 15 -9.08 -11.77 -5.42
CA ALA A 15 -7.74 -11.30 -5.79
C ALA A 15 -7.29 -11.95 -7.12
N ILE A 16 -7.50 -11.25 -8.24
CA ILE A 16 -7.25 -11.80 -9.58
C ILE A 16 -5.75 -11.80 -9.92
N ASP A 17 -5.09 -10.65 -9.77
CA ASP A 17 -3.66 -10.48 -10.03
C ASP A 17 -3.10 -9.29 -9.21
N ASP A 18 -1.88 -8.83 -9.50
CA ASP A 18 -1.26 -7.75 -8.71
C ASP A 18 -1.98 -6.39 -8.80
N PHE A 19 -2.84 -6.17 -9.77
CA PHE A 19 -3.49 -4.89 -10.03
C PHE A 19 -5.02 -4.97 -10.08
N THR A 20 -5.55 -6.20 -10.18
CA THR A 20 -6.97 -6.44 -10.44
C THR A 20 -7.60 -7.18 -9.25
N VAL A 21 -8.68 -6.59 -8.74
CA VAL A 21 -9.61 -7.22 -7.80
C VAL A 21 -10.95 -7.40 -8.53
N ARG A 22 -11.61 -8.54 -8.28
CA ARG A 22 -12.93 -8.83 -8.85
C ARG A 22 -13.91 -7.71 -8.51
N GLU A 23 -14.70 -7.29 -9.48
CA GLU A 23 -15.73 -6.29 -9.29
C GLU A 23 -17.04 -6.87 -8.71
N ASN A 24 -17.81 -6.03 -8.01
CA ASN A 24 -19.17 -6.31 -7.58
C ASN A 24 -20.19 -5.91 -8.66
N ASP A 25 -21.49 -6.09 -8.38
CA ASP A 25 -22.57 -5.80 -9.34
C ASP A 25 -22.70 -4.31 -9.72
N ARG A 26 -21.95 -3.42 -9.04
CA ARG A 26 -21.87 -1.98 -9.33
C ARG A 26 -20.62 -1.60 -10.12
N ASN A 27 -19.81 -2.58 -10.52
CA ASN A 27 -18.49 -2.40 -11.12
C ASN A 27 -17.45 -1.75 -10.18
N ASP A 28 -17.65 -1.84 -8.86
CA ASP A 28 -16.64 -1.43 -7.90
C ASP A 28 -15.77 -2.64 -7.51
N PRO A 29 -14.45 -2.48 -7.32
CA PRO A 29 -13.59 -3.54 -6.80
C PRO A 29 -14.12 -4.08 -5.45
N LYS A 30 -14.14 -5.41 -5.27
CA LYS A 30 -14.54 -6.08 -4.03
C LYS A 30 -13.47 -5.96 -2.94
N LEU A 31 -13.22 -4.73 -2.52
CA LEU A 31 -12.38 -4.43 -1.37
C LEU A 31 -13.15 -4.77 -0.09
N GLY A 32 -12.51 -5.56 0.78
CA GLY A 32 -13.06 -5.91 2.08
C GLY A 32 -12.75 -4.85 3.13
N LYS A 33 -12.51 -5.31 4.36
CA LYS A 33 -12.19 -4.44 5.49
C LYS A 33 -10.88 -3.67 5.24
N GLU A 34 -10.86 -2.39 5.60
CA GLU A 34 -9.62 -1.62 5.74
C GLU A 34 -8.73 -2.26 6.81
N LEU A 35 -7.55 -2.70 6.39
CA LEU A 35 -6.52 -3.28 7.25
C LEU A 35 -5.71 -2.19 7.94
N HIS A 36 -5.40 -1.12 7.20
CA HIS A 36 -4.52 -0.06 7.66
C HIS A 36 -4.71 1.21 6.84
N TYR A 37 -4.42 2.35 7.46
CA TYR A 37 -4.55 3.67 6.86
C TYR A 37 -3.43 4.59 7.32
N TRP A 38 -2.84 5.34 6.38
CA TRP A 38 -1.91 6.45 6.69
C TRP A 38 -2.42 7.76 6.10
N ARG A 39 -2.09 8.85 6.80
CA ARG A 39 -2.28 10.22 6.32
C ARG A 39 -0.93 10.87 6.04
N LYS A 40 -0.69 11.29 4.78
CA LYS A 40 0.50 12.06 4.36
C LYS A 40 1.86 11.37 4.62
N HIS A 41 1.93 10.04 4.58
CA HIS A 41 3.19 9.31 4.69
C HIS A 41 3.88 9.20 3.31
N HIS A 42 4.43 10.32 2.88
CA HIS A 42 4.80 10.54 1.48
C HIS A 42 5.97 9.68 1.00
N ASP A 43 7.00 9.47 1.82
CA ASP A 43 8.14 8.62 1.47
C ASP A 43 7.73 7.13 1.39
N LEU A 44 6.82 6.68 2.27
CA LEU A 44 6.22 5.35 2.16
C LEU A 44 5.40 5.22 0.87
N HIS A 45 4.61 6.23 0.52
CA HIS A 45 3.88 6.24 -0.74
C HIS A 45 4.81 6.15 -1.95
N GLY A 46 5.91 6.89 -1.96
CA GLY A 46 6.92 6.80 -3.02
C GLY A 46 7.57 5.42 -3.11
N TRP A 47 7.85 4.78 -1.96
CA TRP A 47 8.35 3.41 -1.94
C TRP A 47 7.34 2.43 -2.58
N ILE A 48 6.06 2.57 -2.23
CA ILE A 48 4.98 1.73 -2.78
C ILE A 48 4.77 1.99 -4.27
N GLU A 49 4.88 3.25 -4.74
CA GLU A 49 4.84 3.55 -6.16
C GLU A 49 5.99 2.86 -6.91
N GLN A 50 7.22 2.92 -6.37
CA GLN A 50 8.35 2.24 -7.00
C GLN A 50 8.15 0.72 -7.06
N MET A 51 7.60 0.12 -6.01
CA MET A 51 7.19 -1.29 -6.02
C MET A 51 6.15 -1.55 -7.11
N TYR A 52 5.09 -0.73 -7.22
CA TYR A 52 4.08 -0.84 -8.27
C TYR A 52 4.71 -0.82 -9.68
N ARG A 53 5.66 0.10 -9.93
CA ARG A 53 6.41 0.16 -11.20
C ARG A 53 7.25 -1.10 -11.45
N ARG A 54 7.95 -1.61 -10.43
CA ARG A 54 8.75 -2.85 -10.54
C ARG A 54 7.89 -4.06 -10.89
N LYS A 55 6.65 -4.11 -10.40
CA LYS A 55 5.66 -5.15 -10.75
C LYS A 55 5.07 -5.00 -12.15
N GLY A 56 5.43 -3.94 -12.89
CA GLY A 56 4.96 -3.69 -14.25
C GLY A 56 3.75 -2.76 -14.34
N GLY A 57 3.40 -2.07 -13.26
CA GLY A 57 2.31 -1.10 -13.22
C GLY A 57 2.48 0.07 -14.21
N ARG A 58 1.45 0.34 -15.02
CA ARG A 58 1.52 1.25 -16.17
C ARG A 58 0.71 2.53 -16.04
N GLU A 59 -0.10 2.69 -15.01
CA GLU A 59 -0.95 3.87 -14.85
C GLU A 59 -0.09 5.13 -14.77
N ARG A 60 -0.43 6.15 -15.57
CA ARG A 60 0.37 7.37 -15.63
C ARG A 60 0.42 8.07 -14.27
N SER A 61 -0.68 8.03 -13.53
CA SER A 61 -0.81 8.56 -12.18
C SER A 61 -1.09 7.40 -11.23
N PHE A 62 -0.28 7.26 -10.18
CA PHE A 62 -0.51 6.26 -9.14
C PHE A 62 -1.52 6.75 -8.09
N ASN A 63 -2.71 7.16 -8.54
CA ASN A 63 -3.83 7.66 -7.73
C ASN A 63 -5.07 6.80 -7.99
N GLY A 64 -5.77 6.34 -6.95
CA GLY A 64 -6.87 5.39 -7.06
C GLY A 64 -6.47 4.04 -7.67
N THR A 65 -5.16 3.76 -7.77
CA THR A 65 -4.61 2.57 -8.40
C THR A 65 -4.38 1.48 -7.36
N LEU A 66 -4.83 0.26 -7.65
CA LEU A 66 -4.61 -0.89 -6.79
C LEU A 66 -3.24 -1.53 -7.06
N VAL A 67 -2.57 -1.95 -5.99
CA VAL A 67 -1.42 -2.84 -6.06
C VAL A 67 -1.43 -3.84 -4.93
N ARG A 68 -1.26 -5.12 -5.25
CA ARG A 68 -1.14 -6.20 -4.28
C ARG A 68 0.17 -6.09 -3.53
N ILE A 69 0.12 -6.25 -2.21
CA ILE A 69 1.30 -6.37 -1.36
C ILE A 69 1.47 -7.86 -1.00
N THR A 70 2.67 -8.40 -1.25
CA THR A 70 3.04 -9.79 -0.96
C THR A 70 3.96 -9.88 0.25
N LEU A 71 4.24 -11.10 0.73
CA LEU A 71 5.20 -11.30 1.83
C LEU A 71 6.60 -10.82 1.46
N GLU A 72 7.04 -11.02 0.21
CA GLU A 72 8.35 -10.56 -0.26
C GLU A 72 8.44 -9.03 -0.25
N ASP A 73 7.37 -8.35 -0.66
CA ASP A 73 7.31 -6.88 -0.60
C ASP A 73 7.39 -6.37 0.85
N LEU A 74 6.71 -7.04 1.78
CA LEU A 74 6.76 -6.69 3.20
C LEU A 74 8.15 -6.91 3.80
N ASP A 75 8.85 -7.96 3.39
CA ASP A 75 10.23 -8.22 3.81
C ASP A 75 11.19 -7.14 3.31
N GLN A 76 11.00 -6.66 2.08
CA GLN A 76 11.79 -5.57 1.52
C GLN A 76 11.46 -4.23 2.19
N LEU A 77 10.17 -3.94 2.39
CA LEU A 77 9.72 -2.72 3.07
C LEU A 77 10.28 -2.64 4.49
N GLU A 78 10.21 -3.74 5.26
CA GLU A 78 10.73 -3.78 6.63
C GLU A 78 12.24 -3.48 6.68
N ARG A 79 13.01 -4.00 5.71
CA ARG A 79 14.45 -3.71 5.59
C ARG A 79 14.70 -2.25 5.28
N ASP A 80 13.96 -1.68 4.33
CA ASP A 80 14.17 -0.31 3.86
C ASP A 80 13.76 0.72 4.93
N ILE A 81 12.72 0.46 5.72
CA ILE A 81 12.37 1.30 6.89
C ILE A 81 13.53 1.27 7.92
N LYS A 82 13.99 0.07 8.31
CA LYS A 82 15.10 -0.08 9.28
C LYS A 82 16.40 0.58 8.81
N ALA A 83 16.65 0.57 7.50
CA ALA A 83 17.82 1.19 6.90
C ALA A 83 17.65 2.69 6.58
N ARG A 84 16.47 3.28 6.83
CA ARG A 84 16.12 4.66 6.44
C ARG A 84 16.30 4.92 4.95
N PHE A 85 15.87 3.96 4.13
CA PHE A 85 15.96 3.98 2.67
C PHE A 85 14.62 4.19 1.96
N LEU A 86 13.61 4.70 2.66
CA LEU A 86 12.42 5.19 1.98
C LEU A 86 12.81 6.38 1.07
N PRO A 87 12.34 6.42 -0.18
CA PRO A 87 12.74 7.45 -1.13
C PRO A 87 12.12 8.79 -0.74
N PRO A 88 12.91 9.88 -0.69
CA PRO A 88 12.38 11.22 -0.52
C PRO A 88 11.32 11.51 -1.59
N THR A 89 10.09 11.79 -1.17
CA THR A 89 8.95 11.92 -2.06
C THR A 89 8.27 13.26 -1.80
N THR A 90 7.91 13.97 -2.87
CA THR A 90 7.27 15.29 -2.74
C THR A 90 6.14 15.42 -3.75
N GLY A 91 5.15 16.23 -3.42
CA GLY A 91 4.02 16.48 -4.29
C GLY A 91 3.07 17.49 -3.67
N PHE A 92 2.32 18.19 -4.52
CA PHE A 92 1.38 19.23 -4.07
C PHE A 92 0.38 18.72 -3.01
N PHE A 93 0.00 17.44 -3.09
CA PHE A 93 -0.97 16.81 -2.19
C PHE A 93 -0.33 16.11 -0.98
N PHE A 94 0.99 15.99 -0.92
CA PHE A 94 1.66 15.05 -0.03
C PHE A 94 2.01 15.68 1.33
N GLY A 95 2.09 17.01 1.40
CA GLY A 95 2.47 17.71 2.62
C GLY A 95 3.96 17.55 2.93
N ASN A 96 4.33 17.75 4.20
CA ASN A 96 5.71 17.62 4.68
C ASN A 96 5.72 16.84 6.00
N SER A 97 5.74 15.52 5.89
CA SER A 97 5.71 14.59 7.01
C SER A 97 6.75 13.50 6.80
N PRO A 98 8.06 13.84 6.87
CA PRO A 98 9.13 12.87 6.64
C PRO A 98 9.10 11.74 7.69
N PRO A 99 9.61 10.54 7.35
CA PRO A 99 9.69 9.41 8.26
C PRO A 99 10.40 9.76 9.57
N ASN A 100 9.86 9.26 10.67
CA ASN A 100 10.40 9.41 12.02
C ASN A 100 10.05 8.16 12.85
N ASP A 101 10.49 8.12 14.11
CA ASP A 101 10.29 6.95 14.97
C ASP A 101 8.81 6.64 15.28
N GLU A 102 7.91 7.62 15.16
CA GLU A 102 6.47 7.40 15.34
C GLU A 102 5.85 6.77 14.08
N SER A 103 6.18 7.29 12.90
CA SER A 103 5.71 6.70 11.64
C SER A 103 6.25 5.28 11.45
N ASP A 104 7.51 5.03 11.84
CA ASP A 104 8.10 3.69 11.74
C ASP A 104 7.34 2.66 12.60
N LYS A 105 6.85 3.05 13.79
CA LYS A 105 6.05 2.17 14.64
C LYS A 105 4.75 1.77 13.95
N ASP A 106 4.08 2.74 13.31
CA ASP A 106 2.86 2.50 12.55
C ASP A 106 3.13 1.57 11.35
N ASP A 107 4.24 1.80 10.64
CA ASP A 107 4.66 0.96 9.53
C ASP A 107 4.96 -0.49 9.96
N PHE A 108 5.62 -0.68 11.11
CA PHE A 108 5.86 -2.02 11.66
C PHE A 108 4.58 -2.68 12.17
N GLU A 109 3.64 -1.90 12.72
CA GLU A 109 2.31 -2.41 13.09
C GLU A 109 1.54 -2.88 11.84
N PHE A 110 1.57 -2.10 10.76
CA PHE A 110 1.05 -2.52 9.46
C PHE A 110 1.69 -3.82 8.97
N ILE A 111 3.03 -3.90 8.92
CA ILE A 111 3.74 -5.08 8.42
C ILE A 111 3.33 -6.34 9.19
N SER A 112 3.22 -6.24 10.52
CA SER A 112 2.78 -7.34 11.37
C SER A 112 1.35 -7.79 11.05
N LYS A 113 0.40 -6.85 10.96
CA LYS A 113 -0.99 -7.12 10.57
C LYS A 113 -1.07 -7.75 9.17
N ALA A 114 -0.35 -7.19 8.21
CA ALA A 114 -0.30 -7.63 6.82
C ALA A 114 0.21 -9.07 6.69
N ARG A 115 1.33 -9.40 7.36
CA ARG A 115 1.87 -10.77 7.37
C ARG A 115 0.86 -11.76 7.91
N LYS A 116 0.21 -11.45 9.04
CA LYS A 116 -0.81 -12.31 9.64
C LYS A 116 -1.99 -12.53 8.67
N THR A 117 -2.50 -11.46 8.08
CA THR A 117 -3.62 -11.55 7.12
C THR A 117 -3.27 -12.39 5.89
N ILE A 118 -2.06 -12.26 5.35
CA ILE A 118 -1.62 -13.08 4.21
C ILE A 118 -1.45 -14.55 4.61
N GLN A 119 -0.93 -14.83 5.81
CA GLN A 119 -0.80 -16.19 6.34
C GLN A 119 -2.17 -16.87 6.59
N GLU A 120 -3.21 -16.10 6.88
CA GLU A 120 -4.60 -16.57 6.95
C GLU A 120 -5.21 -16.87 5.56
N GLY A 121 -4.44 -16.75 4.48
CA GLY A 121 -4.86 -17.07 3.12
C GLY A 121 -5.54 -15.93 2.38
N LYS A 122 -5.55 -14.71 2.93
CA LYS A 122 -6.14 -13.53 2.29
C LYS A 122 -5.11 -12.77 1.46
N ALA A 123 -5.59 -11.93 0.54
CA ALA A 123 -4.76 -10.95 -0.15
C ALA A 123 -4.94 -9.57 0.48
N ILE A 124 -3.97 -8.68 0.25
CA ILE A 124 -4.07 -7.28 0.63
C ILE A 124 -3.67 -6.38 -0.53
N TYR A 125 -4.36 -5.26 -0.69
CA TYR A 125 -4.12 -4.29 -1.75
C TYR A 125 -4.00 -2.89 -1.18
N TYR A 126 -2.99 -2.17 -1.65
CA TYR A 126 -2.82 -0.75 -1.40
C TYR A 126 -3.57 0.07 -2.44
N MET A 127 -4.19 1.16 -1.99
CA MET A 127 -4.85 2.15 -2.85
C MET A 127 -4.64 3.56 -2.27
N PRO A 128 -3.97 4.46 -2.99
CA PRO A 128 -3.86 5.85 -2.56
C PRO A 128 -4.99 6.73 -3.13
N SER A 129 -5.26 7.85 -2.49
CA SER A 129 -6.22 8.86 -2.96
C SER A 129 -5.72 10.27 -2.63
N TRP A 130 -5.90 11.23 -3.54
CA TRP A 130 -5.69 12.66 -3.28
C TRP A 130 -6.40 13.57 -4.29
#